data_AF-A0A2V3TTM7-F1
#
_entry.id   AF-A0A2V3TTM7-F1
#
_cell.length_a   1.000
_cell.length_b   1.000
_cell.length_c   1.000
_cell.angle_alpha   90.00
_cell.angle_beta   90.00
_cell.angle_gamma   90.00
#
_symmetry.space_group_name_H-M   'P 1'
#
loop_
_entity.id
_entity.type
_entity.pdbx_description
1 polymer ?
#
loop_
_entity_poly.entity_id
_entity_poly.type
_entity_poly.pdbx_seq_one_letter_code
_entity_poly.pdbx_strand_id
1 'polypeptide(L)'
;MARWPKEKLLKHGPELPMEERFRRYQHNIRTIRASGCAVPTTALVDSLEPAVIELWFADSAFRIDRINRAIRGLAQLPDDDAAKGEPR
;
A
#
# COMPACT_ATOMS: atom_id res chain seq x y z
N MET A 1 20.82 14.38 10.19
CA MET A 1 20.43 12.99 9.82
C MET A 1 19.03 13.04 9.24
N ALA A 2 18.77 12.31 8.16
CA ALA A 2 17.42 12.13 7.65
C ALA A 2 16.56 11.43 8.71
N ARG A 3 15.34 11.90 8.94
CA ARG A 3 14.43 11.33 9.95
C ARG A 3 13.11 11.00 9.29
N TRP A 4 12.70 9.74 9.42
CA TRP A 4 11.42 9.27 8.90
C TRP A 4 10.24 10.07 9.50
N PRO A 5 9.45 10.80 8.67
CA PRO A 5 8.48 11.79 9.16
C PRO A 5 7.10 11.15 9.40
N LYS A 6 7.04 10.09 10.23
CA LYS A 6 5.84 9.23 10.40
C LYS A 6 4.59 10.02 10.75
N GLU A 7 4.74 11.03 11.61
CA GLU A 7 3.68 11.91 12.09
C GLU A 7 3.07 12.81 11.01
N LYS A 8 3.73 12.96 9.85
CA LYS A 8 3.26 13.78 8.72
C LYS A 8 2.70 12.95 7.57
N LEU A 9 2.79 11.61 7.67
CA LEU A 9 2.31 10.70 6.64
C LEU A 9 0.80 10.49 6.79
N LEU A 10 0.09 10.65 5.68
CA LEU A 10 -1.33 10.39 5.60
C LEU A 10 -1.54 8.89 5.39
N LYS A 11 -2.51 8.33 6.13
CA LYS A 11 -2.95 6.95 5.88
C LYS A 11 -3.52 6.86 4.48
N HIS A 12 -2.95 5.97 3.66
CA HIS A 12 -3.48 5.59 2.37
C HIS A 12 -3.90 4.11 2.45
N GLY A 13 -4.98 3.74 1.78
CA GLY A 13 -5.47 2.37 1.83
C GLY A 13 -6.67 2.14 0.91
N PRO A 14 -7.08 0.87 0.73
CA PRO A 14 -8.17 0.49 -0.16
C PRO A 14 -9.54 1.03 0.28
N GLU A 15 -9.67 1.49 1.53
CA GLU A 15 -10.89 2.12 2.05
C GLU A 15 -11.16 3.51 1.47
N LEU A 16 -10.19 4.13 0.82
CA LEU A 16 -10.31 5.46 0.23
C LEU A 16 -10.64 5.37 -1.27
N PRO A 17 -11.40 6.34 -1.81
CA PRO A 17 -11.55 6.51 -3.26
C PRO A 17 -10.18 6.60 -3.95
N MET A 18 -10.10 6.09 -5.17
CA MET A 18 -8.82 5.98 -5.90
C MET A 18 -8.09 7.31 -6.05
N GLU A 19 -8.82 8.38 -6.37
CA GLU A 19 -8.26 9.74 -6.48
C GLU A 19 -7.60 10.21 -5.17
N GLU A 20 -8.23 9.93 -4.04
CA GLU A 20 -7.71 10.30 -2.72
C GLU A 20 -6.47 9.47 -2.37
N ARG A 21 -6.42 8.20 -2.79
CA ARG A 21 -5.23 7.36 -2.64
C ARG A 21 -4.04 7.96 -3.39
N PHE A 22 -4.25 8.50 -4.59
CA PHE A 22 -3.18 9.17 -5.34
C PHE A 22 -2.68 10.43 -4.67
N ARG A 23 -3.59 11.32 -4.28
CA ARG A 23 -3.23 12.58 -3.60
C ARG A 23 -2.41 12.31 -2.35
N ARG A 24 -2.83 11.33 -1.53
CA ARG A 24 -2.11 10.94 -0.30
C ARG A 24 -0.77 10.27 -0.59
N TYR A 25 -0.69 9.43 -1.61
CA TYR A 25 0.57 8.82 -2.03
C TYR A 25 1.59 9.90 -2.46
N GLN A 26 1.19 10.82 -3.32
CA GLN A 26 2.04 11.94 -3.77
C GLN A 26 2.49 12.80 -2.58
N HIS A 27 1.56 13.18 -1.70
CA HIS A 27 1.86 13.92 -0.46
C HIS A 27 2.91 13.19 0.40
N ASN A 28 2.73 11.90 0.63
CA ASN A 28 3.64 11.09 1.47
C ASN A 28 5.04 11.05 0.87
N ILE A 29 5.18 10.80 -0.44
CA ILE A 29 6.51 10.77 -1.06
C ILE A 29 7.18 12.15 -0.99
N ARG A 30 6.45 13.24 -1.27
CA ARG A 30 7.00 14.61 -1.13
C ARG A 30 7.46 14.88 0.30
N THR A 31 6.67 14.46 1.29
CA THR A 31 6.98 14.60 2.72
C THR A 31 8.24 13.83 3.11
N ILE A 32 8.39 12.59 2.63
CA ILE A 32 9.58 11.77 2.87
C ILE A 32 10.83 12.41 2.24
N ARG A 33 10.76 12.85 0.98
CA ARG A 33 11.87 13.55 0.31
C ARG A 33 12.27 14.82 1.07
N ALA A 34 11.29 15.61 1.50
CA ALA A 34 11.53 16.85 2.26
C ALA A 34 12.20 16.60 3.62
N SER A 35 12.05 15.40 4.20
CA SER A 35 12.75 14.99 5.43
C SER A 35 14.21 14.55 5.22
N GLY A 36 14.69 14.63 3.98
CA GLY A 36 16.03 14.19 3.58
C GLY A 36 16.18 12.68 3.41
N CYS A 37 15.08 11.92 3.51
CA CYS A 37 15.08 10.48 3.28
C CYS A 37 15.18 10.19 1.78
N ALA A 38 16.01 9.21 1.42
CA ALA A 38 16.06 8.69 0.05
C ALA A 38 14.76 7.94 -0.25
N VAL A 39 14.04 8.39 -1.27
CA VAL A 39 12.94 7.61 -1.86
C VAL A 39 13.50 6.94 -3.10
N PRO A 40 13.37 5.60 -3.24
CA PRO A 40 13.99 4.84 -4.33
C PRO A 40 13.56 5.23 -5.74
N THR A 41 12.60 6.14 -5.91
CA THR A 41 12.07 6.46 -7.23
C THR A 41 12.09 7.94 -7.51
N THR A 42 12.87 8.32 -8.53
CA THR A 42 13.06 9.70 -8.98
C THR A 42 11.87 10.22 -9.80
N ALA A 43 11.19 9.36 -10.57
CA ALA A 43 10.14 9.78 -11.52
C ALA A 43 8.69 9.78 -10.98
N LEU A 44 8.38 9.00 -9.95
CA LEU A 44 7.00 8.54 -9.71
C LEU A 44 6.02 9.50 -9.00
N VAL A 45 6.46 10.69 -8.56
CA VAL A 45 5.58 11.59 -7.79
C VAL A 45 4.81 12.55 -8.69
N ASP A 46 5.48 13.04 -9.72
CA ASP A 46 4.98 14.13 -10.56
C ASP A 46 4.61 13.66 -11.98
N SER A 47 4.91 12.41 -12.35
CA SER A 47 4.72 11.88 -13.71
C SER A 47 3.85 10.61 -13.80
N LEU A 48 3.28 10.15 -12.69
CA LEU A 48 2.46 8.94 -12.72
C LEU A 48 1.04 9.28 -13.17
N GLU A 49 0.74 8.94 -14.42
CA GLU A 49 -0.63 8.81 -14.91
C GLU A 49 -1.43 7.94 -13.92
N PRO A 50 -2.66 8.35 -13.53
CA PRO A 50 -3.48 7.64 -12.55
C PRO A 50 -3.52 6.12 -12.79
N ALA A 51 -3.68 5.69 -14.05
CA ALA A 51 -3.73 4.29 -14.46
C ALA A 51 -2.50 3.46 -14.05
N VAL A 52 -1.28 4.04 -14.08
CA VAL A 52 -0.07 3.31 -13.70
C VAL A 52 -0.02 3.10 -12.19
N ILE A 53 -0.51 4.06 -11.41
CA ILE A 53 -0.63 3.88 -9.95
C ILE A 53 -1.74 2.87 -9.62
N GLU A 54 -2.85 2.85 -10.36
CA GLU A 54 -3.90 1.83 -10.20
C GLU A 54 -3.34 0.42 -10.42
N LEU A 55 -2.61 0.22 -11.51
CA LEU A 55 -1.91 -1.03 -11.82
C LEU A 55 -0.97 -1.42 -10.68
N TRP A 56 -0.24 -0.46 -10.14
CA TRP A 56 0.70 -0.72 -9.05
C TRP A 56 -0.02 -1.09 -7.74
N PHE A 57 -1.16 -0.47 -7.46
CA PHE A 57 -2.00 -0.83 -6.33
C PHE A 57 -2.63 -2.22 -6.50
N ALA A 58 -3.07 -2.57 -7.70
CA ALA A 58 -3.61 -3.89 -8.01
C ALA A 58 -2.54 -4.99 -7.87
N ASP A 59 -1.35 -4.76 -8.43
CA ASP A 59 -0.20 -5.67 -8.30
C ASP A 59 0.23 -5.81 -6.82
N SER A 60 0.26 -4.69 -6.08
CA SER A 60 0.56 -4.72 -4.64
C SER A 60 -0.47 -5.52 -3.84
N ALA A 61 -1.77 -5.35 -4.12
CA ALA A 61 -2.83 -6.11 -3.46
C ALA A 61 -2.71 -7.62 -3.75
N PHE A 62 -2.44 -7.99 -5.00
CA PHE A 62 -2.20 -9.38 -5.38
C PHE A 62 -0.97 -9.98 -4.70
N ARG A 63 0.14 -9.24 -4.63
CA ARG A 63 1.36 -9.68 -3.93
C ARG A 63 1.11 -9.87 -2.44
N ILE A 64 0.39 -8.94 -1.79
CA ILE A 64 0.03 -9.04 -0.37
C ILE A 64 -0.85 -10.27 -0.13
N ASP A 65 -1.88 -10.49 -0.94
CA ASP A 65 -2.73 -11.69 -0.86
C ASP A 65 -1.89 -12.98 -1.00
N ARG A 66 -1.01 -13.04 -2.01
CA ARG A 66 -0.12 -14.19 -2.22
C ARG A 66 0.80 -14.45 -1.03
N ILE A 67 1.39 -13.40 -0.45
CA ILE A 67 2.26 -13.51 0.73
C ILE A 67 1.44 -14.01 1.93
N ASN A 68 0.25 -13.44 2.16
CA ASN A 68 -0.61 -13.87 3.25
C ASN A 68 -1.00 -15.35 3.12
N ARG A 69 -1.36 -15.83 1.92
CA ARG A 69 -1.63 -17.26 1.67
C ARG A 69 -0.41 -18.13 1.93
N ALA A 70 0.77 -17.70 1.51
CA ALA A 70 2.01 -18.44 1.78
C ALA A 70 2.30 -18.53 3.28
N ILE A 71 2.12 -17.43 4.03
CA ILE A 71 2.27 -17.41 5.48
C ILE A 71 1.26 -18.34 6.15
N ARG A 72 0.00 -18.37 5.70
CA ARG A 72 -1.02 -19.29 6.23
C ARG A 72 -0.66 -20.75 5.99
N GLY A 73 -0.22 -21.09 4.77
CA GLY A 73 0.22 -22.43 4.44
C GLY A 73 1.39 -22.89 5.32
N LEU A 74 2.35 -22.00 5.60
CA LEU A 74 3.44 -22.28 6.55
C LEU A 74 2.97 -22.41 7.99
N ALA A 75 2.00 -21.59 8.41
CA ALA A 75 1.47 -21.56 9.77
C ALA A 75 0.33 -22.57 10.02
N GLN A 76 -0.09 -23.34 9.01
CA GLN A 76 -1.26 -24.24 9.05
C GLN A 76 -2.54 -23.53 9.53
N LEU A 77 -2.69 -22.24 9.20
CA LEU A 77 -3.86 -21.46 9.57
C LEU A 77 -4.99 -21.68 8.54
N PRO A 78 -6.26 -21.75 8.99
CA PRO A 78 -7.40 -21.86 8.09
C PRO A 78 -7.53 -20.60 7.21
N ASP A 79 -8.09 -20.78 6.01
CA ASP A 79 -8.41 -19.67 5.11
C ASP A 79 -9.58 -18.83 5.66
N ASP A 80 -9.53 -17.51 5.44
CA ASP A 80 -10.57 -16.57 5.94
C ASP A 80 -11.98 -16.92 5.45
N ASP A 81 -12.11 -17.54 4.27
CA ASP A 81 -13.39 -17.95 3.71
C ASP A 81 -14.02 -19.15 4.43
N ALA A 82 -13.21 -19.94 5.15
CA ALA A 82 -13.72 -21.06 5.96
C ALA A 82 -14.42 -20.60 7.24
N ALA A 83 -14.20 -19.35 7.69
CA ALA A 83 -14.81 -18.81 8.90
C ALA A 83 -16.22 -18.21 8.67
N LYS A 84 -16.74 -18.18 7.43
CA LYS A 84 -18.06 -17.63 7.10
C LYS A 84 -19.16 -18.65 6.87
N GLY A 85 -18.91 -19.93 7.16
CA GLY A 85 -19.87 -21.01 6.92
C GLY A 85 -20.25 -21.79 8.18
N GLU A 86 -21.14 -21.24 9.00
CA GLU A 86 -22.21 -22.02 9.66
C GLU A 86 -23.21 -21.08 10.39
N PRO A 87 -24.43 -20.89 9.87
CA PRO A 87 -25.56 -20.54 10.74
C PRO A 87 -26.05 -21.83 11.41
N ARG A 88 -26.03 -21.87 12.75
CA ARG A 88 -26.86 -22.80 13.53
C ARG A 88 -28.29 -22.29 13.60
#